data_AF-A0A517N517-F1
#
_entry.id   AF-A0A517N517-F1
#
_cell.length_a   1.000
_cell.length_b   1.000
_cell.length_c   1.000
_cell.angle_alpha   90.00
_cell.angle_beta   90.00
_cell.angle_gamma   90.00
#
_symmetry.space_group_name_H-M   'P 1'
#
loop_
_entity.id
_entity.type
_entity.pdbx_description
1 polymer ?
#
loop_
_entity_poly.entity_id
_entity_poly.type
_entity_poly.pdbx_seq_one_letter_code
_entity_poly.pdbx_strand_id
1 'polypeptide(L)'
;MSTDTWVDERIAGYRMTHDRPYCDSPTDHRGKTAVSPWVRLCREFIRCHRRPINVALHAVTTPLALLGLCCLANLVNPLLMLGAVVGYLGILATLVPRWVWLATAIVLSLIGIASLSLPVGWIPSVAMFAAGYTAQEAAHWMAGEPTLQSTYIGQRGNITRLVEHTILLLPLILMACSRTRQSPLRLLVSRSAVLPTKLSDCGSRADLHSICDWVRREHPTLRQSTHWWQHELGDDAGAAYDRLSHHDSLLSMIGRFHGSGYTVRPVLGMNELYVTGPPKTASSDTVFYMPHVDGPWAVFPGVRLYRCMLAASPNTEVTTHFPMLGPDYRQPVSYQMQTGDAVAFDFNRELHYITRQPAPQQTQPRINLKLHFVAYPKQLPWYGRWLDSLTTHYDIRARQLFLQTINPNSGWQKMKACWVLGWTKIFEWIARFAGWTNLAYVATLAIASLVAQNTWIFVIGCSFVHYWIYAATFRHRQSIAFGEFARNAVFFKTIAMSILAVIYARYALETPVSIPVVVGGFTLATYSTWVLGFRRSYFSAELGFDAPRAISRFPYGTLPHPMILGAMAGLAGMLLCPTLRETAGFLVLGHLAAYTAILLQESLTASTKSQFDRTIAPQASPPAAK
;
A
#
# COMPACT_ATOMS: atom_id res chain seq x y z
N MET A 1 -15.88 -42.19 -19.08
CA MET A 1 -17.00 -42.13 -18.12
C MET A 1 -16.42 -41.85 -16.74
N SER A 2 -17.03 -40.92 -16.01
CA SER A 2 -16.61 -40.34 -14.72
C SER A 2 -15.46 -39.32 -14.81
N THR A 3 -15.85 -38.07 -15.03
CA THR A 3 -15.05 -36.85 -14.93
C THR A 3 -15.07 -36.34 -13.48
N ASP A 4 -13.94 -36.40 -12.78
CA ASP A 4 -13.77 -35.73 -11.48
C ASP A 4 -13.09 -34.37 -11.67
N THR A 5 -13.92 -33.33 -11.66
CA THR A 5 -13.53 -31.92 -11.58
C THR A 5 -13.25 -31.53 -10.14
N TRP A 6 -11.97 -31.50 -9.74
CA TRP A 6 -11.49 -30.87 -8.51
C TRP A 6 -10.82 -29.53 -8.84
N VAL A 7 -11.61 -28.48 -9.08
CA VAL A 7 -11.12 -27.10 -9.23
C VAL A 7 -12.13 -26.14 -8.59
N ASP A 8 -11.63 -25.25 -7.72
CA ASP A 8 -12.22 -23.98 -7.26
C ASP A 8 -13.41 -23.93 -6.26
N GLU A 9 -13.19 -24.35 -5.01
CA GLU A 9 -14.02 -23.87 -3.88
C GLU A 9 -13.26 -23.21 -2.72
N ARG A 10 -11.92 -23.07 -2.77
CA ARG A 10 -11.13 -22.53 -1.63
C ARG A 10 -10.83 -21.03 -1.63
N ILE A 11 -11.50 -20.21 -2.44
CA ILE A 11 -11.34 -18.74 -2.43
C ILE A 11 -12.63 -17.99 -2.04
N ALA A 12 -13.77 -18.68 -1.85
CA ALA A 12 -15.06 -18.03 -1.61
C ALA A 12 -15.42 -17.75 -0.12
N GLY A 13 -14.60 -18.18 0.84
CA GLY A 13 -15.02 -18.23 2.25
C GLY A 13 -14.32 -17.24 3.18
N TYR A 14 -14.39 -15.92 2.96
CA TYR A 14 -14.31 -14.92 4.05
C TYR A 14 -14.63 -13.49 3.55
N ARG A 15 -15.88 -13.25 3.10
CA ARG A 15 -16.39 -11.87 3.04
C ARG A 15 -16.71 -11.41 4.46
N MET A 16 -15.72 -10.86 5.17
CA MET A 16 -16.02 -9.96 6.29
C MET A 16 -16.66 -8.69 5.73
N THR A 17 -17.98 -8.70 5.59
CA THR A 17 -18.77 -7.48 5.39
C THR A 17 -18.83 -6.70 6.70
N HIS A 18 -17.71 -6.07 7.08
CA HIS A 18 -17.71 -4.96 8.04
C HIS A 18 -18.01 -3.65 7.31
N ASP A 19 -19.20 -3.59 6.73
CA ASP A 19 -19.89 -2.37 6.34
C ASP A 19 -21.33 -2.50 6.91
N ARG A 20 -21.48 -2.77 8.22
CA ARG A 20 -22.75 -2.44 8.89
C ARG A 20 -22.73 -0.93 9.12
N PRO A 21 -23.62 -0.13 8.47
CA PRO A 21 -23.78 1.25 8.88
C PRO A 21 -24.31 1.24 10.32
N TYR A 22 -23.52 1.75 11.25
CA TYR A 22 -23.97 2.03 12.61
C TYR A 22 -24.98 3.20 12.55
N CYS A 23 -26.21 2.90 12.14
CA CYS A 23 -27.33 3.83 11.98
C CYS A 23 -28.66 3.07 12.13
N ASP A 24 -28.83 2.29 13.20
CA ASP A 24 -30.15 1.80 13.58
C ASP A 24 -30.76 2.80 14.58
N SER A 25 -31.53 3.74 14.04
CA SER A 25 -32.55 4.48 14.80
C SER A 25 -33.84 3.64 14.83
N PRO A 26 -34.63 3.65 15.92
CA PRO A 26 -35.89 2.91 15.99
C PRO A 26 -36.84 3.36 14.87
N THR A 27 -37.35 2.41 14.10
CA THR A 27 -38.38 2.66 13.08
C THR A 27 -39.73 2.91 13.75
N ASP A 28 -40.24 4.13 13.64
CA ASP A 28 -41.66 4.44 13.87
C ASP A 28 -42.46 4.23 12.57
N HIS A 29 -43.66 3.68 12.70
CA HIS A 29 -44.59 3.23 11.66
C HIS A 29 -45.24 4.37 10.85
N ARG A 30 -44.56 5.52 10.72
CA ARG A 30 -44.88 6.64 9.82
C ARG A 30 -43.65 7.07 8.99
N GLY A 31 -42.81 6.07 8.67
CA GLY A 31 -41.35 6.07 8.84
C GLY A 31 -40.47 6.71 7.76
N LYS A 32 -40.18 8.00 7.90
CA LYS A 32 -38.86 8.58 7.53
C LYS A 32 -38.23 9.22 8.76
N THR A 33 -37.33 8.53 9.45
CA THR A 33 -36.53 9.16 10.51
C THR A 33 -35.72 10.30 9.91
N ALA A 34 -35.88 11.52 10.44
CA ALA A 34 -35.08 12.66 10.01
C ALA A 34 -33.61 12.33 10.27
N VAL A 35 -32.82 12.14 9.20
CA VAL A 35 -31.39 11.89 9.30
C VAL A 35 -30.77 13.08 10.04
N SER A 36 -30.01 12.81 11.11
CA SER A 36 -29.41 13.89 11.89
C SER A 36 -28.54 14.80 11.00
N PRO A 37 -28.46 16.11 11.27
CA PRO A 37 -27.65 17.05 10.48
C PRO A 37 -26.21 16.58 10.28
N TRP A 38 -25.59 16.04 11.34
CA TRP A 38 -24.27 15.42 11.30
C TRP A 38 -24.18 14.29 10.27
N VAL A 39 -25.12 13.33 10.28
CA VAL A 39 -25.08 12.17 9.36
C VAL A 39 -25.29 12.62 7.92
N ARG A 40 -26.15 13.61 7.67
CA ARG A 40 -26.33 14.22 6.34
C ARG A 40 -25.01 14.83 5.86
N LEU A 41 -24.41 15.70 6.65
CA LEU A 41 -23.16 16.39 6.29
C LEU A 41 -22.01 15.41 6.10
N CYS A 42 -21.90 14.37 6.93
CA CYS A 42 -20.92 13.30 6.75
C CYS A 42 -21.06 12.61 5.40
N ARG A 43 -22.29 12.29 4.97
CA ARG A 43 -22.53 11.63 3.67
C ARG A 43 -22.13 12.54 2.51
N GLU A 44 -22.43 13.84 2.60
CA GLU A 44 -22.05 14.83 1.59
C GLU A 44 -20.53 15.03 1.54
N PHE A 45 -19.88 15.15 2.71
CA PHE A 45 -18.43 15.27 2.83
C PHE A 45 -17.71 14.06 2.23
N ILE A 46 -18.14 12.83 2.55
CA ILE A 46 -17.55 11.59 2.02
C ILE A 46 -17.72 11.49 0.49
N ARG A 47 -18.80 12.03 -0.08
CA ARG A 47 -18.98 12.05 -1.55
C ARG A 47 -17.93 12.90 -2.24
N CYS A 48 -17.40 13.91 -1.54
CA CYS A 48 -16.35 14.84 -2.00
C CYS A 48 -14.93 14.41 -1.57
N HIS A 49 -14.82 13.40 -0.70
CA HIS A 49 -13.56 12.90 -0.13
C HIS A 49 -13.50 11.36 -0.20
N ARG A 50 -13.59 10.80 -1.41
CA ARG A 50 -13.62 9.34 -1.61
C ARG A 50 -12.22 8.76 -1.62
N ARG A 51 -11.22 9.54 -2.04
CA ARG A 51 -9.84 9.08 -2.21
C ARG A 51 -9.02 9.27 -0.93
N PRO A 52 -8.26 8.24 -0.49
CA PRO A 52 -7.36 8.34 0.65
C PRO A 52 -6.36 9.49 0.58
N ILE A 53 -5.85 9.82 -0.62
CA ILE A 53 -4.90 10.92 -0.78
C ILE A 53 -5.53 12.29 -0.49
N ASN A 54 -6.80 12.49 -0.87
CA ASN A 54 -7.48 13.75 -0.59
C ASN A 54 -7.67 13.94 0.91
N VAL A 55 -8.13 12.88 1.59
CA VAL A 55 -8.29 12.87 3.05
C VAL A 55 -6.96 13.03 3.76
N ALA A 56 -5.88 12.41 3.27
CA ALA A 56 -4.55 12.53 3.84
C ALA A 56 -4.03 13.98 3.77
N LEU A 57 -4.19 14.63 2.62
CA LEU A 57 -3.82 16.04 2.47
C LEU A 57 -4.67 16.92 3.38
N HIS A 58 -5.99 16.72 3.45
CA HIS A 58 -6.88 17.46 4.36
C HIS A 58 -6.53 17.26 5.84
N ALA A 59 -6.10 16.06 6.23
CA ALA A 59 -5.65 15.74 7.58
C ALA A 59 -4.36 16.47 7.98
N VAL A 60 -3.63 17.05 7.03
CA VAL A 60 -2.45 17.90 7.27
C VAL A 60 -2.80 19.37 7.11
N THR A 61 -3.48 19.73 6.03
CA THR A 61 -3.74 21.13 5.65
C THR A 61 -4.76 21.80 6.55
N THR A 62 -5.73 21.05 7.10
CA THR A 62 -6.70 21.60 8.06
C THR A 62 -6.06 21.92 9.41
N PRO A 63 -5.30 21.00 10.05
CA PRO A 63 -4.52 21.34 11.24
C PRO A 63 -3.52 22.49 11.01
N LEU A 64 -2.86 22.56 9.85
CA LEU A 64 -1.96 23.66 9.52
C LEU A 64 -2.68 25.01 9.50
N ALA A 65 -3.87 25.06 8.88
CA ALA A 65 -4.67 26.27 8.86
C ALA A 65 -5.14 26.69 10.26
N LEU A 66 -5.61 25.72 11.07
CA LEU A 66 -6.02 25.95 12.45
C LEU A 66 -4.85 26.38 13.35
N LEU A 67 -3.65 25.86 13.12
CA LEU A 67 -2.44 26.31 13.82
C LEU A 67 -2.14 27.78 13.52
N GLY A 68 -2.21 28.19 12.25
CA GLY A 68 -2.09 29.60 11.86
C GLY A 68 -3.08 30.51 12.60
N LEU A 69 -4.35 30.10 12.68
CA LEU A 69 -5.37 30.85 13.43
C LEU A 69 -5.11 30.88 14.94
N CYS A 70 -4.71 29.75 15.54
CA CYS A 70 -4.39 29.68 16.97
C CYS A 70 -3.18 30.56 17.31
N CYS A 71 -2.15 30.57 16.47
CA CYS A 71 -0.99 31.46 16.63
C CYS A 71 -1.40 32.94 16.53
N LEU A 72 -2.27 33.32 15.59
CA LEU A 72 -2.81 34.68 15.51
C LEU A 72 -3.60 35.06 16.77
N ALA A 73 -4.47 34.18 17.25
CA ALA A 73 -5.23 34.42 18.49
C ALA A 73 -4.29 34.52 19.71
N ASN A 74 -3.25 33.68 19.77
CA ASN A 74 -2.24 33.69 20.83
C ASN A 74 -1.45 34.99 20.86
N LEU A 75 -1.12 35.56 19.69
CA LEU A 75 -0.46 36.87 19.57
C LEU A 75 -1.32 38.01 20.12
N VAL A 76 -2.66 37.90 20.02
CA VAL A 76 -3.58 38.89 20.63
C VAL A 76 -3.67 38.66 22.14
N ASN A 77 -4.02 37.44 22.55
CA ASN A 77 -4.11 37.05 23.95
C ASN A 77 -4.14 35.51 24.07
N PRO A 78 -3.20 34.87 24.80
CA PRO A 78 -3.20 33.43 25.02
C PRO A 78 -4.49 32.87 25.65
N LEU A 79 -5.12 33.63 26.54
CA LEU A 79 -6.40 33.27 27.17
C LEU A 79 -7.56 33.32 26.17
N LEU A 80 -7.52 34.25 25.21
CA LEU A 80 -8.51 34.31 24.13
C LEU A 80 -8.40 33.07 23.23
N MET A 81 -7.19 32.66 22.87
CA MET A 81 -6.95 31.43 22.12
C MET A 81 -7.48 30.20 22.87
N LEU A 82 -7.14 30.06 24.16
CA LEU A 82 -7.60 28.95 24.98
C LEU A 82 -9.14 28.95 25.11
N GLY A 83 -9.73 30.12 25.37
CA GLY A 83 -11.18 30.29 25.45
C GLY A 83 -11.88 29.94 24.13
N ALA A 84 -11.30 30.30 22.99
CA ALA A 84 -11.83 29.93 21.67
C ALA A 84 -11.78 28.42 21.44
N VAL A 85 -10.67 27.75 21.80
CA VAL A 85 -10.55 26.28 21.69
C VAL A 85 -11.57 25.57 22.59
N VAL A 86 -11.69 25.98 23.85
CA VAL A 86 -12.64 25.38 24.80
C VAL A 86 -14.08 25.63 24.36
N GLY A 87 -14.41 26.86 23.95
CA GLY A 87 -15.73 27.21 23.43
C GLY A 87 -16.11 26.40 22.19
N TYR A 88 -15.18 26.24 21.25
CA TYR A 88 -15.39 25.40 20.06
C TYR A 88 -15.63 23.93 20.43
N LEU A 89 -14.86 23.37 21.37
CA LEU A 89 -15.09 22.00 21.86
C LEU A 89 -16.43 21.85 22.58
N GLY A 90 -16.87 22.86 23.33
CA GLY A 90 -18.20 22.89 23.96
C GLY A 90 -19.32 22.82 22.93
N ILE A 91 -19.22 23.58 21.84
CA ILE A 91 -20.17 23.52 20.72
C ILE A 91 -20.18 22.11 20.11
N LEU A 92 -18.99 21.58 19.77
CA LEU A 92 -18.88 20.27 19.13
C LEU A 92 -19.43 19.12 19.97
N ALA A 93 -19.34 19.20 21.31
CA ALA A 93 -19.86 18.16 22.21
C ALA A 93 -21.37 17.90 22.02
N THR A 94 -22.10 18.89 21.50
CA THR A 94 -23.54 18.79 21.21
C THR A 94 -23.86 18.36 19.78
N LEU A 95 -22.89 18.50 18.85
CA LEU A 95 -23.12 18.32 17.42
C LEU A 95 -22.60 16.99 16.84
N VAL A 96 -21.57 16.40 17.45
CA VAL A 96 -20.87 15.23 16.90
C VAL A 96 -20.85 14.05 17.87
N PRO A 97 -20.68 12.80 17.39
CA PRO A 97 -20.54 11.64 18.25
C PRO A 97 -19.35 11.78 19.22
N ARG A 98 -19.49 11.27 20.44
CA ARG A 98 -18.49 11.40 21.53
C ARG A 98 -17.07 11.03 21.12
N TRP A 99 -16.90 9.97 20.30
CA TRP A 99 -15.57 9.55 19.86
C TRP A 99 -14.95 10.52 18.83
N VAL A 100 -15.76 11.13 17.95
CA VAL A 100 -15.30 12.15 17.00
C VAL A 100 -14.92 13.42 17.76
N TRP A 101 -15.75 13.79 18.73
CA TRP A 101 -15.47 14.90 19.63
C TRP A 101 -14.14 14.69 20.37
N LEU A 102 -13.94 13.51 20.96
CA LEU A 102 -12.69 13.20 21.67
C LEU A 102 -11.46 13.26 20.74
N ALA A 103 -11.56 12.69 19.53
CA ALA A 103 -10.48 12.79 18.55
C ALA A 103 -10.20 14.25 18.15
N THR A 104 -11.25 15.06 17.98
CA THR A 104 -11.12 16.48 17.66
C THR A 104 -10.49 17.26 18.82
N ALA A 105 -10.88 16.97 20.06
CA ALA A 105 -10.31 17.54 21.27
C ALA A 105 -8.80 17.26 21.35
N ILE A 106 -8.38 16.01 21.13
CA ILE A 106 -6.96 15.65 21.13
C ILE A 106 -6.19 16.46 20.08
N VAL A 107 -6.68 16.52 18.84
CA VAL A 107 -6.00 17.26 17.76
C VAL A 107 -5.95 18.76 18.05
N LEU A 108 -7.05 19.36 18.52
CA LEU A 108 -7.08 20.78 18.86
C LEU A 108 -6.20 21.11 20.08
N SER A 109 -6.14 20.26 21.09
CA SER A 109 -5.22 20.43 22.22
C SER A 109 -3.77 20.41 21.75
N LEU A 110 -3.41 19.50 20.83
CA LEU A 110 -2.06 19.47 20.24
C LEU A 110 -1.76 20.74 19.44
N ILE A 111 -2.72 21.24 18.65
CA ILE A 111 -2.59 22.51 17.92
C ILE A 111 -2.44 23.69 18.89
N GLY A 112 -3.24 23.74 19.96
CA GLY A 112 -3.17 24.76 20.99
C GLY A 112 -1.82 24.77 21.70
N ILE A 113 -1.33 23.60 22.14
CA ILE A 113 0.00 23.44 22.73
C ILE A 113 1.09 23.90 21.74
N ALA A 114 1.02 23.45 20.48
CA ALA A 114 1.97 23.87 19.46
C ALA A 114 1.94 25.39 19.24
N SER A 115 0.77 26.02 19.25
CA SER A 115 0.63 27.47 19.09
C SER A 115 1.22 28.27 20.26
N LEU A 116 1.24 27.70 21.47
CA LEU A 116 1.87 28.28 22.65
C LEU A 116 3.39 28.07 22.65
N SER A 117 3.86 26.95 22.09
CA SER A 117 5.29 26.60 22.06
C SER A 117 6.05 27.20 20.86
N LEU A 118 5.34 27.59 19.80
CA LEU A 118 5.95 28.17 18.60
C LEU A 118 5.93 29.71 18.68
N PRO A 119 7.10 30.39 18.83
CA PRO A 119 7.18 31.85 18.84
C PRO A 119 7.08 32.42 17.42
N VAL A 120 5.95 32.18 16.75
CA VAL A 120 5.71 32.64 15.38
C VAL A 120 5.03 34.01 15.37
N GLY A 121 5.56 34.93 14.58
CA GLY A 121 4.93 36.23 14.34
C GLY A 121 3.64 36.12 13.51
N TRP A 122 2.97 37.25 13.31
CA TRP A 122 1.70 37.28 12.54
C TRP A 122 1.90 36.88 11.07
N ILE A 123 3.05 37.21 10.45
CA ILE A 123 3.33 36.86 9.04
C ILE A 123 3.39 35.34 8.83
N PRO A 124 4.24 34.56 9.54
CA PRO A 124 4.21 33.10 9.43
C PRO A 124 2.84 32.51 9.78
N SER A 125 2.12 33.10 10.72
CA SER A 125 0.79 32.61 11.13
C SER A 125 -0.26 32.77 10.02
N VAL A 126 -0.30 33.94 9.36
CA VAL A 126 -1.13 34.18 8.16
C VAL A 126 -0.68 33.27 7.02
N ALA A 127 0.63 33.10 6.82
CA ALA A 127 1.15 32.21 5.78
C ALA A 127 0.75 30.75 6.01
N MET A 128 0.78 30.24 7.25
CA MET A 128 0.30 28.90 7.59
C MET A 128 -1.20 28.76 7.31
N PHE A 129 -2.01 29.76 7.68
CA PHE A 129 -3.43 29.77 7.38
C PHE A 129 -3.71 29.74 5.87
N ALA A 130 -3.09 30.65 5.12
CA ALA A 130 -3.25 30.75 3.67
C ALA A 130 -2.76 29.49 2.95
N ALA A 131 -1.60 28.95 3.34
CA ALA A 131 -1.05 27.72 2.80
C ALA A 131 -1.96 26.52 3.10
N GLY A 132 -2.44 26.38 4.35
CA GLY A 132 -3.38 25.33 4.73
C GLY A 132 -4.70 25.41 3.97
N TYR A 133 -5.26 26.61 3.80
CA TYR A 133 -6.50 26.82 3.04
C TYR A 133 -6.32 26.51 1.54
N THR A 134 -5.33 27.12 0.88
CA THR A 134 -5.07 26.90 -0.55
C THR A 134 -4.69 25.46 -0.87
N ALA A 135 -3.98 24.78 0.03
CA ALA A 135 -3.61 23.39 -0.15
C ALA A 135 -4.80 22.42 -0.05
N GLN A 136 -5.92 22.80 0.60
CA GLN A 136 -7.16 22.01 0.57
C GLN A 136 -7.78 22.00 -0.84
N GLU A 137 -7.82 23.15 -1.51
CA GLU A 137 -8.27 23.25 -2.91
C GLU A 137 -7.32 22.48 -3.84
N ALA A 138 -6.01 22.60 -3.63
CA ALA A 138 -5.02 21.81 -4.38
C ALA A 138 -5.22 20.30 -4.15
N ALA A 139 -5.60 19.86 -2.95
CA ALA A 139 -5.88 18.45 -2.66
C ALA A 139 -7.08 17.94 -3.47
N HIS A 140 -8.16 18.71 -3.55
CA HIS A 140 -9.32 18.41 -4.39
C HIS A 140 -8.96 18.35 -5.87
N TRP A 141 -8.17 19.31 -6.35
CA TRP A 141 -7.68 19.31 -7.74
C TRP A 141 -6.81 18.07 -8.02
N MET A 142 -5.80 17.78 -7.20
CA MET A 142 -4.94 16.61 -7.37
C MET A 142 -5.72 15.29 -7.30
N ALA A 143 -6.69 15.23 -6.38
CA ALA A 143 -7.55 14.07 -6.22
C ALA A 143 -8.68 14.02 -7.23
N GLY A 144 -8.92 15.05 -8.05
CA GLY A 144 -10.04 15.03 -8.99
C GLY A 144 -11.40 14.84 -8.35
N GLU A 145 -11.61 15.42 -7.17
CA GLU A 145 -12.86 15.35 -6.42
C GLU A 145 -13.43 16.77 -6.27
N PRO A 146 -14.75 16.97 -6.43
CA PRO A 146 -15.35 18.28 -6.19
C PRO A 146 -15.18 18.68 -4.71
N THR A 147 -15.15 19.97 -4.43
CA THR A 147 -15.19 20.46 -3.04
C THR A 147 -16.61 20.32 -2.49
N LEU A 148 -16.75 20.15 -1.17
CA LEU A 148 -18.10 20.18 -0.57
C LEU A 148 -18.74 21.55 -0.79
N GLN A 149 -17.94 22.63 -0.73
CA GLN A 149 -18.39 24.00 -0.95
C GLN A 149 -19.02 24.20 -2.34
N SER A 150 -18.45 23.61 -3.39
CA SER A 150 -18.99 23.73 -4.74
C SER A 150 -20.39 23.10 -4.90
N THR A 151 -20.83 22.25 -3.97
CA THR A 151 -22.14 21.58 -4.04
C THR A 151 -23.31 22.46 -3.57
N TYR A 152 -23.04 23.55 -2.84
CA TYR A 152 -24.07 24.43 -2.29
C TYR A 152 -23.85 25.93 -2.57
N ILE A 153 -22.71 26.33 -3.14
CA ILE A 153 -22.57 27.68 -3.70
C ILE A 153 -23.72 27.92 -4.70
N GLY A 154 -24.36 29.08 -4.59
CA GLY A 154 -25.50 29.47 -5.42
C GLY A 154 -26.87 28.95 -4.93
N GLN A 155 -26.92 28.13 -3.87
CA GLN A 155 -28.19 27.69 -3.27
C GLN A 155 -28.64 28.64 -2.15
N ARG A 156 -29.95 28.72 -1.92
CA ARG A 156 -30.52 29.45 -0.77
C ARG A 156 -30.01 28.83 0.54
N GLY A 157 -29.45 29.65 1.43
CA GLY A 157 -28.83 29.18 2.69
C GLY A 157 -27.37 28.75 2.55
N ASN A 158 -26.68 29.12 1.46
CA ASN A 158 -25.25 28.88 1.27
C ASN A 158 -24.39 29.35 2.45
N ILE A 159 -24.67 30.51 3.06
CA ILE A 159 -23.91 31.03 4.20
C ILE A 159 -24.07 30.11 5.41
N THR A 160 -25.29 29.67 5.72
CA THR A 160 -25.55 28.75 6.83
C THR A 160 -24.80 27.43 6.62
N ARG A 161 -24.82 26.88 5.40
CA ARG A 161 -24.06 25.67 5.06
C ARG A 161 -22.55 25.88 5.09
N LEU A 162 -22.08 27.06 4.70
CA LEU A 162 -20.66 27.41 4.81
C LEU A 162 -20.22 27.42 6.27
N VAL A 163 -20.99 28.08 7.15
CA VAL A 163 -20.72 28.09 8.60
C VAL A 163 -20.76 26.68 9.19
N GLU A 164 -21.80 25.88 8.88
CA GLU A 164 -21.92 24.49 9.33
C GLU A 164 -20.71 23.65 8.87
N HIS A 165 -20.32 23.77 7.60
CA HIS A 165 -19.16 23.10 7.02
C HIS A 165 -17.85 23.52 7.70
N THR A 166 -17.62 24.82 7.89
CA THR A 166 -16.39 25.34 8.52
C THR A 166 -16.27 24.89 9.97
N ILE A 167 -17.35 24.96 10.74
CA ILE A 167 -17.38 24.50 12.14
C ILE A 167 -17.16 22.98 12.23
N LEU A 168 -17.64 22.20 11.26
CA LEU A 168 -17.54 20.73 11.33
C LEU A 168 -16.38 20.14 10.52
N LEU A 169 -15.54 20.97 9.88
CA LEU A 169 -14.51 20.51 8.96
C LEU A 169 -13.52 19.53 9.60
N LEU A 170 -12.92 19.89 10.74
CA LEU A 170 -11.97 19.01 11.43
C LEU A 170 -12.63 17.69 11.90
N PRO A 171 -13.80 17.71 12.59
CA PRO A 171 -14.55 16.48 12.89
C PRO A 171 -14.84 15.60 11.67
N LEU A 172 -15.25 16.21 10.54
CA LEU A 172 -15.57 15.48 9.31
C LEU A 172 -14.33 14.79 8.71
N ILE A 173 -13.18 15.47 8.73
CA ILE A 173 -11.90 14.89 8.29
C ILE A 173 -11.49 13.73 9.18
N LEU A 174 -11.56 13.89 10.50
CA LEU A 174 -11.21 12.81 11.44
C LEU A 174 -12.14 11.61 11.29
N MET A 175 -13.43 11.85 11.03
CA MET A 175 -14.37 10.80 10.67
C MET A 175 -14.01 10.12 9.35
N ALA A 176 -13.63 10.87 8.31
CA ALA A 176 -13.18 10.29 7.04
C ALA A 176 -11.89 9.47 7.22
N CYS A 177 -10.93 9.95 8.02
CA CYS A 177 -9.72 9.23 8.39
C CYS A 177 -10.02 7.89 9.09
N SER A 178 -11.11 7.84 9.86
CA SER A 178 -11.54 6.65 10.57
C SER A 178 -12.33 5.66 9.72
N ARG A 179 -12.57 5.91 8.42
CA ARG A 179 -13.26 4.97 7.51
C ARG A 179 -12.28 4.18 6.66
N THR A 180 -12.47 2.87 6.55
CA THR A 180 -11.48 1.97 5.91
C THR A 180 -11.20 2.31 4.44
N ARG A 181 -12.20 2.75 3.67
CA ARG A 181 -12.01 3.06 2.24
C ARG A 181 -11.32 4.40 1.99
N GLN A 182 -11.59 5.39 2.85
CA GLN A 182 -11.12 6.77 2.78
C GLN A 182 -9.88 7.03 3.63
N SER A 183 -9.53 6.15 4.56
CA SER A 183 -8.46 6.36 5.51
C SER A 183 -7.12 6.60 4.81
N PRO A 184 -6.35 7.62 5.21
CA PRO A 184 -4.97 7.85 4.74
C PRO A 184 -4.08 6.61 4.88
N LEU A 185 -4.31 5.79 5.91
CA LEU A 185 -3.58 4.54 6.16
C LEU A 185 -3.63 3.59 4.96
N ARG A 186 -4.68 3.65 4.13
CA ARG A 186 -4.81 2.82 2.93
C ARG A 186 -3.67 3.05 1.92
N LEU A 187 -3.03 4.22 1.94
CA LEU A 187 -1.88 4.53 1.08
C LEU A 187 -0.63 3.72 1.43
N LEU A 188 -0.54 3.22 2.67
CA LEU A 188 0.59 2.43 3.17
C LEU A 188 0.39 0.92 3.01
N VAL A 189 -0.81 0.50 2.63
CA VAL A 189 -1.14 -0.92 2.46
C VAL A 189 -0.45 -1.48 1.23
N SER A 190 0.38 -2.50 1.42
CA SER A 190 1.01 -3.24 0.32
C SER A 190 -0.02 -4.21 -0.29
N ARG A 191 -0.77 -3.71 -1.28
CA ARG A 191 -1.80 -4.48 -1.99
C ARG A 191 -1.16 -5.30 -3.11
N SER A 192 -1.65 -6.53 -3.33
CA SER A 192 -1.26 -7.37 -4.46
C SER A 192 -1.50 -6.64 -5.77
N ALA A 193 -0.39 -6.31 -6.45
CA ALA A 193 -0.39 -5.64 -7.75
C ALA A 193 -0.38 -6.65 -8.92
N VAL A 194 -0.47 -7.94 -8.61
CA VAL A 194 -0.59 -9.02 -9.59
C VAL A 194 -2.07 -9.32 -9.78
N LEU A 195 -2.55 -8.99 -10.98
CA LEU A 195 -3.95 -8.93 -11.34
C LEU A 195 -4.22 -10.00 -12.42
N PRO A 196 -4.80 -11.15 -12.05
CA PRO A 196 -5.21 -12.15 -13.02
C PRO A 196 -6.59 -11.83 -13.63
N THR A 197 -6.78 -12.17 -14.89
CA THR A 197 -8.07 -12.20 -15.58
C THR A 197 -8.04 -13.24 -16.70
N LYS A 198 -9.18 -13.47 -17.36
CA LYS A 198 -9.32 -14.41 -18.47
C LYS A 198 -10.20 -13.81 -19.56
N LEU A 199 -9.70 -13.83 -20.78
CA LEU A 199 -10.44 -13.47 -21.98
C LEU A 199 -11.09 -14.74 -22.54
N SER A 200 -12.41 -14.75 -22.58
CA SER A 200 -13.18 -15.96 -22.92
C SER A 200 -14.30 -15.71 -23.93
N ASP A 201 -14.56 -14.46 -24.29
CA ASP A 201 -15.54 -14.07 -25.31
C ASP A 201 -15.12 -14.51 -26.72
N CYS A 202 -16.09 -14.56 -27.64
CA CYS A 202 -15.85 -15.04 -28.99
C CYS A 202 -14.87 -14.15 -29.78
N GLY A 203 -14.91 -12.83 -29.56
CA GLY A 203 -14.03 -11.88 -30.25
C GLY A 203 -12.58 -12.06 -29.85
N SER A 204 -12.27 -12.09 -28.54
CA SER A 204 -10.92 -12.31 -28.06
C SER A 204 -10.35 -13.66 -28.49
N ARG A 205 -11.17 -14.72 -28.54
CA ARG A 205 -10.74 -16.03 -29.08
C ARG A 205 -10.37 -15.95 -30.56
N ALA A 206 -11.18 -15.27 -31.37
CA ALA A 206 -10.88 -15.08 -32.79
C ALA A 206 -9.59 -14.30 -32.99
N ASP A 207 -9.38 -13.24 -32.21
CA ASP A 207 -8.15 -12.43 -32.24
C ASP A 207 -6.91 -13.25 -31.85
N LEU A 208 -6.99 -14.03 -30.77
CA LEU A 208 -5.90 -14.92 -30.36
C LEU A 208 -5.60 -15.99 -31.42
N HIS A 209 -6.64 -16.53 -32.08
CA HIS A 209 -6.48 -17.50 -33.16
C HIS A 209 -5.78 -16.89 -34.38
N SER A 210 -6.19 -15.68 -34.80
CA SER A 210 -5.55 -14.94 -35.90
C SER A 210 -4.05 -14.74 -35.67
N ILE A 211 -3.67 -14.37 -34.44
CA ILE A 211 -2.27 -14.21 -34.05
C ILE A 211 -1.53 -15.56 -34.08
N CYS A 212 -2.15 -16.63 -33.58
CA CYS A 212 -1.54 -17.97 -33.64
C CYS A 212 -1.30 -18.44 -35.08
N ASP A 213 -2.26 -18.20 -35.98
CA ASP A 213 -2.14 -18.58 -37.39
C ASP A 213 -1.06 -17.78 -38.11
N TRP A 214 -0.95 -16.48 -37.80
CA TRP A 214 0.15 -15.66 -38.30
C TRP A 214 1.51 -16.20 -37.83
N VAL A 215 1.68 -16.50 -36.54
CA VAL A 215 2.92 -17.09 -36.01
C VAL A 215 3.27 -18.41 -36.71
N ARG A 216 2.28 -19.26 -36.99
CA ARG A 216 2.52 -20.53 -37.69
C ARG A 216 3.02 -20.31 -39.12
N ARG A 217 2.52 -19.28 -39.81
CA ARG A 217 2.98 -18.89 -41.16
C ARG A 217 4.39 -18.32 -41.18
N GLU A 218 4.80 -17.62 -40.14
CA GLU A 218 6.17 -17.10 -40.01
C GLU A 218 7.23 -18.18 -39.71
N HIS A 219 6.80 -19.43 -39.49
CA HIS A 219 7.66 -20.60 -39.26
C HIS A 219 8.83 -20.34 -38.28
N PRO A 220 8.57 -19.85 -37.05
CA PRO A 220 9.63 -19.56 -36.09
C PRO A 220 10.45 -20.81 -35.78
N THR A 221 11.77 -20.63 -35.70
CA THR A 221 12.66 -21.74 -35.38
C THR A 221 12.41 -22.23 -33.95
N LEU A 222 12.17 -23.53 -33.77
CA LEU A 222 12.09 -24.16 -32.44
C LEU A 222 13.45 -24.29 -31.74
N ARG A 223 14.48 -23.54 -32.17
CA ARG A 223 15.84 -23.56 -31.60
C ARG A 223 16.14 -22.32 -30.76
N GLN A 224 15.36 -21.26 -30.92
CA GLN A 224 15.52 -20.01 -30.19
C GLN A 224 14.16 -19.34 -29.98
N SER A 225 14.05 -18.56 -28.92
CA SER A 225 12.86 -17.74 -28.72
C SER A 225 12.78 -16.67 -29.81
N THR A 226 11.58 -16.41 -30.32
CA THR A 226 11.34 -15.40 -31.36
C THR A 226 10.45 -14.30 -30.81
N HIS A 227 10.75 -13.07 -31.20
CA HIS A 227 10.19 -11.86 -30.63
C HIS A 227 9.86 -10.88 -31.73
N TRP A 228 8.61 -10.43 -31.79
CA TRP A 228 8.18 -9.38 -32.71
C TRP A 228 7.54 -8.25 -31.90
N TRP A 229 7.89 -7.01 -32.21
CA TRP A 229 7.13 -5.85 -31.78
C TRP A 229 5.75 -5.86 -32.42
N GLN A 230 4.76 -5.28 -31.73
CA GLN A 230 3.39 -5.19 -32.25
C GLN A 230 3.33 -4.59 -33.67
N HIS A 231 4.14 -3.56 -33.96
CA HIS A 231 4.15 -2.90 -35.26
C HIS A 231 4.78 -3.73 -36.39
N GLU A 232 5.44 -4.85 -36.06
CA GLU A 232 6.00 -5.80 -37.03
C GLU A 232 4.95 -6.84 -37.47
N LEU A 233 3.81 -6.93 -36.76
CA LEU A 233 2.68 -7.79 -37.17
C LEU A 233 1.91 -7.05 -38.28
N GLY A 234 1.98 -7.56 -39.51
CA GLY A 234 1.14 -7.10 -40.62
C GLY A 234 -0.30 -7.60 -40.53
N ASP A 235 -1.14 -7.10 -41.44
CA ASP A 235 -2.47 -7.62 -41.76
C ASP A 235 -3.43 -7.77 -40.54
N ASP A 236 -4.27 -8.80 -40.57
CA ASP A 236 -5.28 -9.11 -39.56
C ASP A 236 -4.68 -9.39 -38.17
N ALA A 237 -3.45 -9.89 -38.10
CA ALA A 237 -2.79 -10.20 -36.82
C ALA A 237 -2.39 -8.94 -36.06
N GLY A 238 -1.91 -7.91 -36.76
CA GLY A 238 -1.66 -6.59 -36.17
C GLY A 238 -2.94 -5.95 -35.63
N ALA A 239 -4.03 -6.04 -36.40
CA ALA A 239 -5.35 -5.53 -35.98
C ALA A 239 -5.93 -6.32 -34.79
N ALA A 240 -5.77 -7.65 -34.76
CA ALA A 240 -6.15 -8.50 -33.64
C ALA A 240 -5.35 -8.15 -32.38
N TYR A 241 -4.04 -7.94 -32.51
CA TYR A 241 -3.19 -7.53 -31.40
C TYR A 241 -3.64 -6.17 -30.84
N ASP A 242 -3.93 -5.21 -31.72
CA ASP A 242 -4.39 -3.87 -31.31
C ASP A 242 -5.73 -3.92 -30.56
N ARG A 243 -6.71 -4.69 -31.05
CA ARG A 243 -7.99 -4.92 -30.35
C ARG A 243 -7.78 -5.53 -28.97
N LEU A 244 -6.91 -6.54 -28.85
CA LEU A 244 -6.58 -7.15 -27.55
C LEU A 244 -5.91 -6.16 -26.60
N SER A 245 -5.05 -5.26 -27.11
CA SER A 245 -4.40 -4.22 -26.30
C SER A 245 -5.37 -3.16 -25.76
N HIS A 246 -6.54 -3.01 -26.38
CA HIS A 246 -7.62 -2.12 -25.95
C HIS A 246 -8.79 -2.85 -25.27
N HIS A 247 -8.63 -4.15 -24.95
CA HIS A 247 -9.73 -4.97 -24.45
C HIS A 247 -10.22 -4.51 -23.07
N ASP A 248 -11.53 -4.27 -22.94
CA ASP A 248 -12.17 -3.70 -21.75
C ASP A 248 -11.89 -4.50 -20.47
N SER A 249 -11.88 -5.84 -20.54
CA SER A 249 -11.56 -6.70 -19.38
C SER A 249 -10.16 -6.41 -18.80
N LEU A 250 -9.16 -6.14 -19.64
CA LEU A 250 -7.79 -5.86 -19.21
C LEU A 250 -7.70 -4.46 -18.59
N LEU A 251 -8.26 -3.45 -19.26
CA LEU A 251 -8.30 -2.07 -18.78
C LEU A 251 -9.09 -1.96 -17.47
N SER A 252 -10.24 -2.62 -17.40
CA SER A 252 -11.12 -2.64 -16.22
C SER A 252 -10.50 -3.37 -15.04
N MET A 253 -9.73 -4.43 -15.28
CA MET A 253 -8.99 -5.13 -14.23
C MET A 253 -8.01 -4.19 -13.52
N ILE A 254 -7.18 -3.47 -14.28
CA ILE A 254 -6.24 -2.48 -13.74
C ILE A 254 -7.00 -1.29 -13.13
N GLY A 255 -8.07 -0.83 -13.80
CA GLY A 255 -8.92 0.26 -13.34
C GLY A 255 -9.58 -0.02 -11.99
N ARG A 256 -10.03 -1.27 -11.73
CA ARG A 256 -10.60 -1.67 -10.43
C ARG A 256 -9.58 -1.60 -9.29
N PHE A 257 -8.31 -1.94 -9.57
CA PHE A 257 -7.25 -1.87 -8.56
C PHE A 257 -6.98 -0.43 -8.08
N HIS A 258 -6.97 0.53 -9.02
CA HIS A 258 -6.71 1.94 -8.73
C HIS A 258 -7.97 2.73 -8.31
N GLY A 259 -9.13 2.39 -8.87
CA GLY A 259 -10.40 3.08 -8.68
C GLY A 259 -10.70 4.09 -9.80
N SER A 260 -11.92 4.64 -9.78
CA SER A 260 -12.49 5.53 -10.82
C SER A 260 -11.73 6.83 -11.07
N GLY A 261 -10.75 7.13 -10.21
CA GLY A 261 -9.94 8.31 -10.26
C GLY A 261 -8.72 8.27 -11.18
N TYR A 262 -8.46 7.09 -11.72
CA TYR A 262 -7.32 6.83 -12.57
C TYR A 262 -7.76 6.67 -14.01
N THR A 263 -6.84 7.00 -14.91
CA THR A 263 -6.91 6.62 -16.33
C THR A 263 -5.98 5.44 -16.50
N VAL A 264 -6.44 4.42 -17.22
CA VAL A 264 -5.62 3.30 -17.70
C VAL A 264 -5.57 3.40 -19.20
N ARG A 265 -4.38 3.34 -19.79
CA ARG A 265 -4.20 3.34 -21.24
C ARG A 265 -3.13 2.34 -21.66
N PRO A 266 -3.21 1.78 -22.87
CA PRO A 266 -2.14 0.95 -23.40
C PRO A 266 -0.87 1.77 -23.66
N VAL A 267 0.27 1.07 -23.62
CA VAL A 267 1.61 1.56 -23.92
C VAL A 267 2.14 0.74 -25.10
N LEU A 268 1.78 1.18 -26.32
CA LEU A 268 2.01 0.40 -27.54
C LEU A 268 3.50 0.27 -27.90
N GLY A 269 4.33 1.21 -27.48
CA GLY A 269 5.77 1.22 -27.78
C GLY A 269 6.58 0.07 -27.16
N MET A 270 5.97 -0.70 -26.25
CA MET A 270 6.59 -1.84 -25.58
C MET A 270 5.93 -3.17 -25.92
N ASN A 271 4.81 -3.15 -26.66
CA ASN A 271 4.03 -4.36 -26.89
C ASN A 271 4.80 -5.34 -27.77
N GLU A 272 4.88 -6.59 -27.31
CA GLU A 272 5.71 -7.63 -27.91
C GLU A 272 4.94 -8.95 -28.02
N LEU A 273 5.04 -9.62 -29.16
CA LEU A 273 4.65 -11.02 -29.35
C LEU A 273 5.86 -11.91 -29.09
N TYR A 274 5.70 -12.88 -28.20
CA TYR A 274 6.76 -13.78 -27.75
C TYR A 274 6.41 -15.23 -28.08
N VAL A 275 7.33 -15.91 -28.76
CA VAL A 275 7.26 -17.35 -29.04
C VAL A 275 8.43 -18.04 -28.36
N THR A 276 8.09 -18.99 -27.49
CA THR A 276 9.06 -19.65 -26.59
C THR A 276 9.92 -20.67 -27.35
N GLY A 277 11.25 -20.52 -27.31
CA GLY A 277 12.20 -21.53 -27.79
C GLY A 277 12.77 -22.41 -26.66
N PRO A 278 13.58 -23.46 -26.95
CA PRO A 278 14.15 -24.38 -25.96
C PRO A 278 15.18 -23.69 -25.04
N PRO A 279 15.39 -24.22 -23.82
CA PRO A 279 16.32 -23.63 -22.86
C PRO A 279 17.77 -23.68 -23.36
N LYS A 280 18.53 -22.60 -23.12
CA LYS A 280 19.98 -22.51 -23.40
C LYS A 280 20.78 -22.55 -22.09
N THR A 281 21.93 -23.21 -22.10
CA THR A 281 22.76 -23.46 -20.91
C THR A 281 23.70 -22.30 -20.51
N ALA A 282 23.90 -21.28 -21.35
CA ALA A 282 24.73 -20.12 -21.04
C ALA A 282 24.35 -18.88 -21.86
N SER A 283 23.34 -18.10 -21.43
CA SER A 283 22.96 -16.84 -22.09
C SER A 283 22.33 -15.85 -21.10
N SER A 284 22.18 -14.58 -21.51
CA SER A 284 21.45 -13.57 -20.74
C SER A 284 20.01 -13.96 -20.39
N ASP A 285 19.45 -15.01 -21.02
CA ASP A 285 18.14 -15.57 -20.66
C ASP A 285 18.09 -16.04 -19.20
N THR A 286 19.23 -16.32 -18.56
CA THR A 286 19.31 -16.61 -17.12
C THR A 286 18.67 -15.51 -16.27
N VAL A 287 18.67 -14.25 -16.74
CA VAL A 287 18.00 -13.14 -16.05
C VAL A 287 16.51 -13.43 -15.83
N PHE A 288 15.84 -14.07 -16.79
CA PHE A 288 14.41 -14.41 -16.64
C PHE A 288 14.15 -15.53 -15.63
N TYR A 289 15.12 -16.41 -15.41
CA TYR A 289 15.04 -17.53 -14.47
C TYR A 289 15.49 -17.15 -13.05
N MET A 290 16.12 -15.99 -12.87
CA MET A 290 16.40 -15.42 -11.56
C MET A 290 15.35 -14.36 -11.19
N PRO A 291 15.08 -14.15 -9.88
CA PRO A 291 14.20 -13.07 -9.46
C PRO A 291 14.69 -11.70 -9.95
N HIS A 292 13.82 -10.98 -10.64
CA HIS A 292 14.11 -9.64 -11.19
C HIS A 292 12.86 -8.78 -11.22
N VAL A 293 13.07 -7.48 -11.44
CA VAL A 293 12.03 -6.51 -11.78
C VAL A 293 12.34 -6.03 -13.19
N ASP A 294 11.31 -5.84 -14.02
CA ASP A 294 11.53 -5.51 -15.43
C ASP A 294 12.08 -4.10 -15.63
N GLY A 295 11.59 -3.11 -14.88
CA GLY A 295 11.93 -1.71 -15.04
C GLY A 295 12.55 -1.05 -13.80
N PRO A 296 13.34 0.02 -13.98
CA PRO A 296 14.03 0.69 -12.87
C PRO A 296 13.22 1.82 -12.23
N TRP A 297 12.04 2.17 -12.75
CA TRP A 297 11.31 3.39 -12.39
C TRP A 297 10.34 3.21 -11.22
N ALA A 298 10.75 2.43 -10.22
CA ALA A 298 9.94 2.07 -9.05
C ALA A 298 9.56 3.28 -8.16
N VAL A 299 10.23 4.42 -8.32
CA VAL A 299 10.14 5.58 -7.43
C VAL A 299 9.00 6.54 -7.74
N PHE A 300 8.16 6.27 -8.75
CA PHE A 300 7.06 7.16 -9.15
C PHE A 300 5.80 6.95 -8.27
N PRO A 301 5.53 7.77 -7.23
CA PRO A 301 4.36 7.59 -6.38
C PRO A 301 3.06 7.79 -7.18
N GLY A 302 2.05 6.97 -6.90
CA GLY A 302 0.71 7.15 -7.47
C GLY A 302 0.60 6.88 -8.98
N VAL A 303 1.65 6.42 -9.65
CA VAL A 303 1.61 5.99 -11.07
C VAL A 303 2.27 4.63 -11.20
N ARG A 304 1.66 3.76 -12.00
CA ARG A 304 2.15 2.40 -12.24
C ARG A 304 2.12 2.08 -13.72
N LEU A 305 3.14 1.37 -14.18
CA LEU A 305 3.14 0.75 -15.49
C LEU A 305 3.03 -0.76 -15.27
N TYR A 306 2.08 -1.38 -15.93
CA TYR A 306 1.79 -2.79 -15.85
C TYR A 306 2.32 -3.48 -17.10
N ARG A 307 3.00 -4.60 -16.93
CA ARG A 307 3.14 -5.62 -17.96
C ARG A 307 2.04 -6.65 -17.75
N CYS A 308 1.37 -7.01 -18.83
CA CYS A 308 0.33 -8.01 -18.87
C CYS A 308 0.74 -9.12 -19.81
N MET A 309 0.90 -10.31 -19.25
CA MET A 309 1.18 -11.52 -20.02
C MET A 309 -0.16 -12.14 -20.41
N LEU A 310 -0.48 -12.18 -21.70
CA LEU A 310 -1.69 -12.80 -22.24
C LEU A 310 -1.29 -14.04 -23.05
N ALA A 311 -1.74 -15.21 -22.64
CA ALA A 311 -1.43 -16.46 -23.32
C ALA A 311 -2.33 -16.66 -24.54
N ALA A 312 -1.73 -16.80 -25.73
CA ALA A 312 -2.46 -17.08 -26.97
C ALA A 312 -2.57 -18.57 -27.28
N SER A 313 -1.61 -19.37 -26.82
CA SER A 313 -1.63 -20.82 -26.91
C SER A 313 -1.67 -21.47 -25.52
N PRO A 314 -2.00 -22.77 -25.44
CA PRO A 314 -1.82 -23.53 -24.22
C PRO A 314 -0.37 -23.47 -23.74
N ASN A 315 -0.18 -23.61 -22.43
CA ASN A 315 1.12 -23.61 -21.78
C ASN A 315 1.18 -24.71 -20.73
N THR A 316 2.04 -25.69 -20.94
CA THR A 316 2.30 -26.77 -19.98
C THR A 316 3.71 -26.71 -19.39
N GLU A 317 4.55 -25.78 -19.85
CA GLU A 317 5.97 -25.77 -19.51
C GLU A 317 6.38 -24.63 -18.60
N VAL A 318 5.93 -23.40 -18.87
CA VAL A 318 6.48 -22.20 -18.23
C VAL A 318 5.56 -21.72 -17.11
N THR A 319 6.12 -21.56 -15.92
CA THR A 319 5.41 -21.00 -14.77
C THR A 319 6.05 -19.68 -14.38
N THR A 320 5.24 -18.65 -14.17
CA THR A 320 5.70 -17.35 -13.65
C THR A 320 5.46 -17.30 -12.15
N HIS A 321 6.47 -16.90 -11.39
CA HIS A 321 6.49 -16.89 -9.93
C HIS A 321 6.59 -15.47 -9.38
N PHE A 322 5.77 -15.15 -8.39
CA PHE A 322 5.71 -13.88 -7.68
C PHE A 322 6.05 -14.08 -6.19
N PRO A 323 7.34 -14.08 -5.82
CA PRO A 323 7.79 -14.42 -4.47
C PRO A 323 7.39 -13.43 -3.37
N MET A 324 6.97 -12.21 -3.72
CA MET A 324 6.61 -11.18 -2.74
C MET A 324 5.12 -11.14 -2.39
N LEU A 325 4.27 -11.91 -3.10
CA LEU A 325 2.83 -11.96 -2.82
C LEU A 325 2.50 -12.79 -1.59
N GLY A 326 3.14 -13.94 -1.45
CA GLY A 326 2.88 -14.90 -0.40
C GLY A 326 3.71 -14.68 0.87
N PRO A 327 3.46 -15.51 1.90
CA PRO A 327 4.18 -15.45 3.18
C PRO A 327 5.55 -16.13 3.17
N ASP A 328 5.85 -16.95 2.16
CA ASP A 328 7.13 -17.62 2.00
C ASP A 328 7.72 -17.32 0.63
N TYR A 329 8.89 -16.68 0.64
CA TYR A 329 9.65 -16.36 -0.57
C TYR A 329 10.04 -17.61 -1.37
N ARG A 330 10.23 -18.75 -0.70
CA ARG A 330 10.61 -20.03 -1.33
C ARG A 330 9.42 -20.78 -1.92
N GLN A 331 8.19 -20.40 -1.55
CA GLN A 331 6.95 -20.96 -2.07
C GLN A 331 6.13 -19.83 -2.71
N PRO A 332 6.59 -19.29 -3.86
CA PRO A 332 5.96 -18.13 -4.49
C PRO A 332 4.56 -18.47 -4.99
N VAL A 333 3.70 -17.44 -5.01
CA VAL A 333 2.43 -17.52 -5.77
C VAL A 333 2.79 -17.61 -7.25
N SER A 334 2.21 -18.57 -7.95
CA SER A 334 2.69 -19.00 -9.26
C SER A 334 1.54 -19.14 -10.25
N TYR A 335 1.78 -18.77 -11.51
CA TYR A 335 0.79 -18.83 -12.58
C TYR A 335 1.36 -19.57 -13.79
N GLN A 336 0.68 -20.63 -14.19
CA GLN A 336 0.87 -21.32 -15.46
C GLN A 336 -0.35 -21.03 -16.34
N MET A 337 -0.21 -20.03 -17.23
CA MET A 337 -1.32 -19.43 -17.97
C MET A 337 -1.74 -20.25 -19.18
N GLN A 338 -3.02 -20.63 -19.28
CA GLN A 338 -3.61 -21.26 -20.46
C GLN A 338 -4.12 -20.22 -21.46
N THR A 339 -4.51 -20.65 -22.68
CA THR A 339 -5.09 -19.75 -23.69
C THR A 339 -6.19 -18.85 -23.10
N GLY A 340 -6.05 -17.55 -23.32
CA GLY A 340 -6.96 -16.51 -22.85
C GLY A 340 -6.67 -16.04 -21.41
N ASP A 341 -5.87 -16.76 -20.63
CA ASP A 341 -5.45 -16.27 -19.31
C ASP A 341 -4.51 -15.07 -19.47
N ALA A 342 -4.74 -14.06 -18.63
CA ALA A 342 -3.94 -12.85 -18.60
C ALA A 342 -3.53 -12.52 -17.16
N VAL A 343 -2.27 -12.18 -16.95
CA VAL A 343 -1.76 -11.72 -15.65
C VAL A 343 -1.03 -10.41 -15.82
N ALA A 344 -1.55 -9.34 -15.23
CA ALA A 344 -0.90 -8.03 -15.18
C ALA A 344 -0.16 -7.82 -13.87
N PHE A 345 1.03 -7.25 -13.91
CA PHE A 345 1.84 -6.92 -12.73
C PHE A 345 2.65 -5.64 -12.95
N ASP A 346 3.04 -4.95 -11.86
CA ASP A 346 3.76 -3.68 -11.95
C ASP A 346 5.18 -3.91 -12.49
N PHE A 347 5.42 -3.46 -13.72
CA PHE A 347 6.68 -3.60 -14.46
C PHE A 347 7.88 -3.08 -13.66
N ASN A 348 7.71 -2.00 -12.90
CA ASN A 348 8.80 -1.34 -12.20
C ASN A 348 8.97 -1.79 -10.75
N ARG A 349 8.11 -2.67 -10.22
CA ARG A 349 8.10 -2.99 -8.78
C ARG A 349 7.92 -4.46 -8.45
N GLU A 350 7.22 -5.20 -9.31
CA GLU A 350 6.90 -6.59 -9.02
C GLU A 350 8.11 -7.49 -9.28
N LEU A 351 8.65 -8.04 -8.19
CA LEU A 351 9.70 -9.04 -8.27
C LEU A 351 9.10 -10.35 -8.79
N HIS A 352 9.64 -10.88 -9.87
CA HIS A 352 9.16 -12.12 -10.48
C HIS A 352 10.28 -12.89 -11.18
N TYR A 353 10.00 -14.15 -11.53
CA TYR A 353 10.87 -14.99 -12.35
C TYR A 353 10.07 -16.12 -12.99
N ILE A 354 10.65 -16.80 -13.97
CA ILE A 354 10.04 -17.98 -14.58
C ILE A 354 10.80 -19.27 -14.23
N THR A 355 10.07 -20.38 -14.18
CA THR A 355 10.67 -21.72 -14.26
C THR A 355 10.08 -22.49 -15.42
N ARG A 356 10.78 -23.54 -15.85
CA ARG A 356 10.28 -24.50 -16.84
C ARG A 356 10.19 -25.88 -16.23
N GLN A 357 9.17 -26.63 -16.62
CA GLN A 357 9.09 -28.04 -16.28
C GLN A 357 10.24 -28.82 -16.94
N PRO A 358 10.89 -29.76 -16.22
CA PRO A 358 12.04 -30.52 -16.74
C PRO A 358 11.70 -31.45 -17.91
N ALA A 359 10.48 -31.95 -17.98
CA ALA A 359 9.97 -32.84 -19.02
C ALA A 359 8.84 -32.14 -19.79
N PRO A 360 9.16 -31.32 -20.80
CA PRO A 360 8.16 -30.59 -21.57
C PRO A 360 7.22 -31.57 -22.28
N GLN A 361 5.92 -31.48 -22.00
CA GLN A 361 4.88 -32.23 -22.70
C GLN A 361 4.34 -31.47 -23.93
N GLN A 362 4.79 -30.23 -24.16
CA GLN A 362 4.23 -29.38 -25.19
C GLN A 362 4.82 -29.71 -26.56
N THR A 363 3.95 -30.00 -27.51
CA THR A 363 4.33 -30.32 -28.90
C THR A 363 4.36 -29.10 -29.80
N GLN A 364 3.68 -28.01 -29.41
CA GLN A 364 3.63 -26.74 -30.14
C GLN A 364 4.33 -25.63 -29.33
N PRO A 365 4.93 -24.63 -29.97
CA PRO A 365 5.58 -23.53 -29.26
C PRO A 365 4.56 -22.68 -28.48
N ARG A 366 4.93 -22.25 -27.26
CA ARG A 366 4.09 -21.33 -26.48
C ARG A 366 4.12 -19.95 -27.10
N ILE A 367 2.95 -19.41 -27.43
CA ILE A 367 2.72 -18.08 -27.95
C ILE A 367 2.11 -17.20 -26.85
N ASN A 368 2.75 -16.07 -26.56
CA ASN A 368 2.34 -15.17 -25.49
C ASN A 368 2.49 -13.70 -25.92
N LEU A 369 1.48 -12.88 -25.65
CA LEU A 369 1.53 -11.45 -25.85
C LEU A 369 2.00 -10.77 -24.57
N LYS A 370 2.93 -9.83 -24.70
CA LYS A 370 3.33 -8.91 -23.64
C LYS A 370 2.70 -7.55 -23.92
N LEU A 371 1.55 -7.31 -23.29
CA LEU A 371 0.83 -6.05 -23.36
C LEU A 371 1.30 -5.12 -22.23
N HIS A 372 1.34 -3.82 -22.47
CA HIS A 372 1.73 -2.85 -21.45
C HIS A 372 0.67 -1.78 -21.26
N PHE A 373 0.47 -1.36 -20.01
CA PHE A 373 -0.55 -0.39 -19.63
C PHE A 373 0.00 0.59 -18.60
N VAL A 374 -0.30 1.87 -18.72
CA VAL A 374 0.03 2.86 -17.68
C VAL A 374 -1.24 3.33 -16.98
N ALA A 375 -1.21 3.32 -15.65
CA ALA A 375 -2.28 3.78 -14.78
C ALA A 375 -1.81 5.02 -14.01
N TYR A 376 -2.52 6.14 -14.18
CA TYR A 376 -2.18 7.42 -13.56
C TYR A 376 -3.43 8.20 -13.11
N PRO A 377 -3.33 9.12 -12.12
CA PRO A 377 -4.43 9.98 -11.73
C PRO A 377 -4.92 10.82 -12.91
N LYS A 378 -6.23 10.90 -13.13
CA LYS A 378 -6.85 11.63 -14.26
C LYS A 378 -6.33 13.07 -14.42
N GLN A 379 -5.93 13.69 -13.32
CA GLN A 379 -5.49 15.08 -13.24
C GLN A 379 -4.00 15.26 -13.56
N LEU A 380 -3.23 14.17 -13.65
CA LEU A 380 -1.80 14.19 -13.92
C LEU A 380 -1.45 13.37 -15.18
N PRO A 381 -2.05 13.67 -16.36
CA PRO A 381 -1.77 12.92 -17.58
C PRO A 381 -0.32 13.09 -18.06
N TRP A 382 0.28 14.26 -17.81
CA TRP A 382 1.70 14.51 -18.11
C TRP A 382 2.61 13.55 -17.33
N TYR A 383 2.26 13.25 -16.07
CA TYR A 383 3.05 12.39 -15.20
C TYR A 383 2.98 10.92 -15.64
N GLY A 384 1.80 10.47 -16.07
CA GLY A 384 1.62 9.15 -16.71
C GLY A 384 2.32 9.02 -18.06
N ARG A 385 2.31 10.07 -18.90
CA ARG A 385 3.08 10.11 -20.16
C ARG A 385 4.57 10.08 -19.94
N TRP A 386 5.05 10.73 -18.88
CA TRP A 386 6.46 10.74 -18.55
C TRP A 386 6.95 9.36 -18.14
N LEU A 387 6.24 8.66 -17.24
CA LEU A 387 6.61 7.29 -16.88
C LEU A 387 6.57 6.34 -18.07
N ASP A 388 5.52 6.40 -18.90
CA ASP A 388 5.45 5.64 -20.15
C ASP A 388 6.69 5.87 -21.02
N SER A 389 7.01 7.12 -21.33
CA SER A 389 8.16 7.44 -22.20
C SER A 389 9.48 6.91 -21.63
N LEU A 390 9.71 7.08 -20.32
CA LEU A 390 10.90 6.58 -19.65
C LEU A 390 10.99 5.05 -19.66
N THR A 391 9.87 4.36 -19.40
CA THR A 391 9.84 2.90 -19.39
C THR A 391 9.96 2.34 -20.80
N THR A 392 9.28 2.92 -21.80
CA THR A 392 9.39 2.54 -23.21
C THR A 392 10.83 2.71 -23.70
N HIS A 393 11.47 3.84 -23.40
CA HIS A 393 12.87 4.06 -23.78
C HIS A 393 13.79 3.02 -23.11
N TYR A 394 13.58 2.75 -21.82
CA TYR A 394 14.36 1.75 -21.10
C TYR A 394 14.18 0.35 -21.71
N ASP A 395 12.95 -0.09 -21.99
CA ASP A 395 12.66 -1.43 -22.50
C ASP A 395 13.29 -1.68 -23.88
N ILE A 396 13.22 -0.70 -24.79
CA ILE A 396 13.89 -0.76 -26.09
C ILE A 396 15.41 -0.90 -25.91
N ARG A 397 16.02 -0.09 -25.05
CA ARG A 397 17.47 -0.13 -24.78
C ARG A 397 17.90 -1.42 -24.10
N ALA A 398 17.10 -1.89 -23.13
CA ALA A 398 17.33 -3.13 -22.43
C ALA A 398 17.27 -4.31 -23.39
N ARG A 399 16.26 -4.39 -24.27
CA ARG A 399 16.17 -5.44 -25.31
C ARG A 399 17.38 -5.41 -26.25
N GLN A 400 17.80 -4.24 -26.71
CA GLN A 400 19.02 -4.10 -27.54
C GLN A 400 20.26 -4.66 -26.81
N LEU A 401 20.41 -4.36 -25.51
CA LEU A 401 21.49 -4.89 -24.69
C LEU A 401 21.39 -6.41 -24.48
N PHE A 402 20.17 -6.94 -24.27
CA PHE A 402 19.93 -8.39 -24.17
C PHE A 402 20.30 -9.11 -25.46
N LEU A 403 19.88 -8.61 -26.62
CA LEU A 403 20.23 -9.21 -27.91
C LEU A 403 21.74 -9.19 -28.17
N GLN A 404 22.46 -8.16 -27.71
CA GLN A 404 23.93 -8.10 -27.79
C GLN A 404 24.64 -9.08 -26.83
N THR A 405 23.98 -9.52 -25.76
CA THR A 405 24.58 -10.32 -24.68
C THR A 405 24.05 -11.76 -24.62
N ILE A 406 23.12 -12.13 -25.51
CA ILE A 406 22.54 -13.49 -25.58
C ILE A 406 23.56 -14.56 -26.01
N ASN A 407 24.57 -14.18 -26.79
CA ASN A 407 25.70 -15.04 -27.14
C ASN A 407 27.02 -14.21 -27.16
N PRO A 408 27.64 -14.00 -25.99
CA PRO A 408 28.78 -13.11 -25.86
C PRO A 408 30.06 -13.77 -26.40
N ASN A 409 30.39 -13.46 -27.66
CA ASN A 409 31.56 -14.00 -28.36
C ASN A 409 32.84 -13.20 -28.10
N SER A 410 32.76 -12.01 -27.52
CA SER A 410 33.90 -11.14 -27.20
C SER A 410 34.05 -10.86 -25.69
N GLY A 411 35.27 -10.53 -25.24
CA GLY A 411 35.52 -10.15 -23.85
C GLY A 411 34.67 -8.97 -23.37
N TRP A 412 34.42 -8.00 -24.25
CA TRP A 412 33.54 -6.86 -23.98
C TRP A 412 32.07 -7.27 -23.78
N GLN A 413 31.54 -8.18 -24.61
CA GLN A 413 30.18 -8.71 -24.43
C GLN A 413 30.06 -9.54 -23.15
N LYS A 414 31.09 -10.29 -22.76
CA LYS A 414 31.13 -11.01 -21.48
C LYS A 414 31.09 -10.04 -20.29
N MET A 415 31.85 -8.95 -20.34
CA MET A 415 31.83 -7.92 -19.31
C MET A 415 30.44 -7.26 -19.20
N LYS A 416 29.82 -6.92 -20.33
CA LYS A 416 28.43 -6.41 -20.36
C LYS A 416 27.44 -7.39 -19.76
N ALA A 417 27.55 -8.68 -20.07
CA ALA A 417 26.69 -9.71 -19.49
C ALA A 417 26.85 -9.80 -17.96
N CYS A 418 28.09 -9.79 -17.46
CA CYS A 418 28.37 -9.73 -16.01
C CYS A 418 27.78 -8.48 -15.35
N TRP A 419 27.88 -7.32 -16.01
CA TRP A 419 27.28 -6.07 -15.53
C TRP A 419 25.75 -6.17 -15.42
N VAL A 420 25.08 -6.71 -16.45
CA VAL A 420 23.63 -6.93 -16.45
C VAL A 420 23.21 -7.86 -15.30
N LEU A 421 23.90 -8.97 -15.11
CA LEU A 421 23.61 -9.92 -14.02
C LEU A 421 23.84 -9.29 -12.64
N GLY A 422 24.95 -8.54 -12.48
CA GLY A 422 25.26 -7.84 -11.23
C GLY A 422 24.20 -6.81 -10.87
N TRP A 423 23.79 -5.96 -11.81
CA TRP A 423 22.72 -4.99 -11.59
C TRP A 423 21.36 -5.63 -11.35
N THR A 424 21.02 -6.68 -12.10
CA THR A 424 19.79 -7.45 -11.88
C THR A 424 19.73 -7.94 -10.42
N LYS A 425 20.85 -8.46 -9.90
CA LYS A 425 20.93 -8.95 -8.51
C LYS A 425 20.83 -7.83 -7.47
N ILE A 426 21.44 -6.68 -7.72
CA ILE A 426 21.31 -5.50 -6.85
C ILE A 426 19.86 -5.03 -6.81
N PHE A 427 19.20 -4.94 -7.97
CA PHE A 427 17.78 -4.56 -8.06
C PHE A 427 16.88 -5.58 -7.36
N GLU A 428 17.13 -6.87 -7.51
CA GLU A 428 16.46 -7.94 -6.76
C GLU A 428 16.60 -7.71 -5.25
N TRP A 429 17.82 -7.54 -4.74
CA TRP A 429 18.06 -7.37 -3.31
C TRP A 429 17.37 -6.13 -2.75
N ILE A 430 17.43 -5.03 -3.49
CA ILE A 430 16.73 -3.81 -3.09
C ILE A 430 15.22 -4.07 -3.08
N ALA A 431 14.63 -4.61 -4.14
CA ALA A 431 13.20 -4.90 -4.20
C ALA A 431 12.74 -5.87 -3.10
N ARG A 432 13.58 -6.86 -2.78
CA ARG A 432 13.29 -7.89 -1.77
C ARG A 432 13.41 -7.40 -0.34
N PHE A 433 14.46 -6.66 0.00
CA PHE A 433 14.81 -6.35 1.40
C PHE A 433 14.52 -4.91 1.82
N ALA A 434 14.54 -3.95 0.89
CA ALA A 434 14.34 -2.54 1.21
C ALA A 434 13.07 -1.96 0.57
N GLY A 435 12.85 -2.21 -0.72
CA GLY A 435 11.84 -1.58 -1.55
C GLY A 435 12.30 -0.21 -2.04
N TRP A 436 12.36 -0.02 -3.36
CA TRP A 436 12.78 1.26 -3.96
C TRP A 436 11.95 2.46 -3.51
N THR A 437 10.64 2.28 -3.30
CA THR A 437 9.76 3.33 -2.79
C THR A 437 10.10 3.74 -1.37
N ASN A 438 10.55 2.80 -0.53
CA ASN A 438 10.94 3.10 0.85
C ASN A 438 12.29 3.85 0.87
N LEU A 439 13.23 3.44 0.02
CA LEU A 439 14.49 4.16 -0.15
C LEU A 439 14.26 5.60 -0.64
N ALA A 440 13.38 5.79 -1.62
CA ALA A 440 13.02 7.12 -2.10
C ALA A 440 12.37 7.98 -1.01
N TYR A 441 11.52 7.40 -0.16
CA TYR A 441 10.93 8.09 0.99
C TYR A 441 12.01 8.55 1.99
N VAL A 442 12.90 7.64 2.39
CA VAL A 442 13.99 7.95 3.34
C VAL A 442 14.94 9.00 2.76
N ALA A 443 15.31 8.88 1.48
CA ALA A 443 16.13 9.86 0.79
C ALA A 443 15.45 11.25 0.74
N THR A 444 14.15 11.30 0.49
CA THR A 444 13.37 12.55 0.49
C THR A 444 13.42 13.22 1.86
N LEU A 445 13.22 12.46 2.94
CA LEU A 445 13.31 12.98 4.30
C LEU A 445 14.73 13.44 4.66
N ALA A 446 15.76 12.72 4.19
CA ALA A 446 17.14 13.11 4.41
C ALA A 446 17.47 14.43 3.71
N ILE A 447 17.06 14.58 2.44
CA ILE A 447 17.21 15.83 1.69
C ILE A 447 16.45 16.96 2.36
N ALA A 448 15.18 16.74 2.75
CA ALA A 448 14.38 17.75 3.44
C ALA A 448 15.03 18.18 4.77
N SER A 449 15.58 17.23 5.52
CA SER A 449 16.32 17.48 6.76
C SER A 449 17.57 18.31 6.53
N LEU A 450 18.35 18.02 5.47
CA LEU A 450 19.54 18.79 5.10
C LEU A 450 19.20 20.21 4.65
N VAL A 451 18.19 20.36 3.78
CA VAL A 451 17.74 21.68 3.28
C VAL A 451 17.21 22.55 4.41
N ALA A 452 16.45 21.97 5.33
CA ALA A 452 15.91 22.71 6.48
C ALA A 452 16.91 22.85 7.65
N GLN A 453 18.13 22.28 7.52
CA GLN A 453 19.12 22.18 8.59
C GLN A 453 18.56 21.66 9.92
N ASN A 454 17.60 20.73 9.82
CA ASN A 454 16.89 20.19 10.96
C ASN A 454 16.84 18.66 10.88
N THR A 455 17.65 18.00 11.71
CA THR A 455 17.75 16.53 11.79
C THR A 455 16.46 15.87 12.27
N TRP A 456 15.61 16.59 13.01
CA TRP A 456 14.36 16.04 13.53
C TRP A 456 13.34 15.70 12.45
N ILE A 457 13.42 16.34 11.27
CA ILE A 457 12.58 15.98 10.12
C ILE A 457 12.83 14.51 9.72
N PHE A 458 14.10 14.13 9.63
CA PHE A 458 14.48 12.76 9.30
C PHE A 458 14.15 11.79 10.44
N VAL A 459 14.51 12.16 11.68
CA VAL A 459 14.28 11.33 12.87
C VAL A 459 12.79 11.00 13.04
N ILE A 460 11.94 12.03 13.10
CA ILE A 460 10.49 11.85 13.31
C ILE A 460 9.86 11.17 12.10
N GLY A 461 10.23 11.60 10.88
CA GLY A 461 9.67 11.06 9.65
C GLY A 461 9.95 9.57 9.46
N CYS A 462 11.10 9.06 9.93
CA CYS A 462 11.44 7.65 9.84
C CYS A 462 10.96 6.81 11.04
N SER A 463 10.76 7.41 12.22
CA SER A 463 10.48 6.67 13.45
C SER A 463 9.14 5.94 13.48
N PHE A 464 8.08 6.50 12.86
CA PHE A 464 6.71 6.03 13.11
C PHE A 464 6.06 5.25 11.96
N VAL A 465 6.68 5.23 10.78
CA VAL A 465 6.08 4.67 9.55
C VAL A 465 5.68 3.20 9.71
N HIS A 466 6.50 2.40 10.38
CA HIS A 466 6.22 0.97 10.58
C HIS A 466 4.94 0.71 11.39
N TYR A 467 4.61 1.55 12.39
CA TYR A 467 3.34 1.43 13.11
C TYR A 467 2.15 1.72 12.22
N TRP A 468 2.26 2.74 11.36
CA TRP A 468 1.19 3.06 10.42
C TRP A 468 1.01 1.95 9.39
N ILE A 469 2.10 1.30 8.94
CA ILE A 469 2.03 0.11 8.08
C ILE A 469 1.29 -1.04 8.80
N TYR A 470 1.60 -1.32 10.07
CA TYR A 470 0.89 -2.33 10.85
C TYR A 470 -0.60 -2.01 11.00
N ALA A 471 -0.91 -0.81 11.47
CA ALA A 471 -2.29 -0.37 11.67
C ALA A 471 -3.09 -0.41 10.36
N ALA A 472 -2.48 0.01 9.24
CA ALA A 472 -3.07 -0.01 7.92
C ALA A 472 -3.37 -1.43 7.43
N THR A 473 -2.38 -2.32 7.47
CA THR A 473 -2.51 -3.70 7.00
C THR A 473 -3.52 -4.47 7.84
N PHE A 474 -3.43 -4.36 9.16
CA PHE A 474 -4.34 -5.03 10.09
C PHE A 474 -5.78 -4.55 9.93
N ARG A 475 -5.98 -3.30 9.51
CA ARG A 475 -7.31 -2.74 9.22
C ARG A 475 -7.85 -3.18 7.86
N HIS A 476 -7.01 -3.30 6.83
CA HIS A 476 -7.46 -3.62 5.47
C HIS A 476 -7.68 -5.11 5.23
N ARG A 477 -6.78 -5.97 5.72
CA ARG A 477 -6.78 -7.44 5.70
C ARG A 477 -6.99 -8.17 4.36
N GLN A 478 -7.35 -7.47 3.29
CA GLN A 478 -7.71 -8.07 2.01
C GLN A 478 -6.67 -7.78 0.94
N SER A 479 -6.41 -8.77 0.09
CA SER A 479 -5.52 -8.65 -1.08
C SER A 479 -4.14 -8.08 -0.73
N ILE A 480 -3.56 -8.50 0.39
CA ILE A 480 -2.26 -8.04 0.87
C ILE A 480 -1.15 -8.82 0.14
N ALA A 481 -0.17 -8.12 -0.41
CA ALA A 481 1.11 -8.71 -0.81
C ALA A 481 1.95 -8.87 0.45
N PHE A 482 1.90 -10.07 1.05
CA PHE A 482 2.45 -10.29 2.39
C PHE A 482 3.94 -10.01 2.46
N GLY A 483 4.71 -10.54 1.50
CA GLY A 483 6.16 -10.35 1.45
C GLY A 483 6.55 -8.86 1.36
N GLU A 484 5.83 -8.09 0.55
CA GLU A 484 6.03 -6.64 0.46
C GLU A 484 5.70 -5.90 1.76
N PHE A 485 4.58 -6.25 2.38
CA PHE A 485 4.18 -5.68 3.66
C PHE A 485 5.22 -5.97 4.74
N ALA A 486 5.64 -7.23 4.88
CA ALA A 486 6.64 -7.64 5.87
C ALA A 486 7.99 -6.94 5.62
N ARG A 487 8.44 -6.85 4.35
CA ARG A 487 9.63 -6.08 3.96
C ARG A 487 9.52 -4.63 4.42
N ASN A 488 8.44 -3.94 4.06
CA ASN A 488 8.25 -2.52 4.37
C ASN A 488 8.24 -2.29 5.88
N ALA A 489 7.52 -3.12 6.62
CA ALA A 489 7.43 -3.03 8.07
C ALA A 489 8.78 -3.28 8.76
N VAL A 490 9.53 -4.32 8.34
CA VAL A 490 10.89 -4.60 8.85
C VAL A 490 11.82 -3.43 8.53
N PHE A 491 11.84 -2.95 7.28
CA PHE A 491 12.73 -1.88 6.85
C PHE A 491 12.56 -0.63 7.71
N PHE A 492 11.34 -0.13 7.85
CA PHE A 492 11.07 1.07 8.66
C PHE A 492 11.24 0.83 10.15
N LYS A 493 10.95 -0.37 10.66
CA LYS A 493 11.21 -0.71 12.07
C LYS A 493 12.72 -0.71 12.35
N THR A 494 13.52 -1.28 11.46
CA THR A 494 14.98 -1.29 11.60
C THR A 494 15.54 0.13 11.64
N ILE A 495 15.14 1.00 10.71
CA ILE A 495 15.59 2.40 10.71
C ILE A 495 15.18 3.10 12.02
N ALA A 496 13.92 2.98 12.43
CA ALA A 496 13.41 3.61 13.64
C ALA A 496 14.16 3.13 14.90
N MET A 497 14.40 1.83 15.03
CA MET A 497 15.12 1.26 16.17
C MET A 497 16.62 1.61 16.14
N SER A 498 17.24 1.68 14.95
CA SER A 498 18.63 2.15 14.82
C SER A 498 18.78 3.62 15.24
N ILE A 499 17.83 4.48 14.86
CA ILE A 499 17.82 5.89 15.30
C ILE A 499 17.74 5.96 16.83
N LEU A 500 16.79 5.24 17.45
CA LEU A 500 16.67 5.20 18.91
C LEU A 500 17.91 4.63 19.59
N ALA A 501 18.50 3.57 19.04
CA ALA A 501 19.70 2.95 19.59
C ALA A 501 20.89 3.92 19.55
N VAL A 502 21.07 4.67 18.45
CA VAL A 502 22.14 5.67 18.35
C VAL A 502 21.91 6.83 19.32
N ILE A 503 20.67 7.31 19.47
CA ILE A 503 20.33 8.35 20.46
C ILE A 503 20.60 7.85 21.88
N TYR A 504 20.15 6.64 22.20
CA TYR A 504 20.34 6.03 23.52
C TYR A 504 21.81 5.78 23.84
N ALA A 505 22.59 5.24 22.90
CA ALA A 505 24.00 4.94 23.10
C ALA A 505 24.84 6.17 23.51
N ARG A 506 24.42 7.38 23.10
CA ARG A 506 25.09 8.63 23.50
C ARG A 506 24.97 8.93 25.00
N TYR A 507 23.91 8.45 25.65
CA TYR A 507 23.56 8.80 27.04
C TYR A 507 23.48 7.58 27.97
N ALA A 508 23.63 6.36 27.45
CA ALA A 508 23.40 5.12 28.21
C ALA A 508 24.29 5.00 29.47
N LEU A 509 25.51 5.52 29.42
CA LEU A 509 26.47 5.46 30.53
C LEU A 509 26.16 6.44 31.67
N GLU A 510 25.30 7.44 31.45
CA GLU A 510 24.87 8.37 32.50
C GLU A 510 23.98 7.67 33.55
N THR A 511 23.30 6.59 33.15
CA THR A 511 22.43 5.83 34.05
C THR A 511 22.58 4.34 33.74
N PRO A 512 23.63 3.67 34.27
CA PRO A 512 23.94 2.28 33.93
C PRO A 512 22.79 1.30 34.19
N VAL A 513 21.92 1.59 35.17
CA VAL A 513 20.69 0.80 35.46
C VAL A 513 19.72 0.75 34.27
N SER A 514 19.75 1.74 33.37
CA SER A 514 18.91 1.74 32.16
C SER A 514 19.30 0.61 31.20
N ILE A 515 20.59 0.26 31.11
CA ILE A 515 21.14 -0.71 30.14
C ILE A 515 20.49 -2.09 30.30
N PRO A 516 20.49 -2.74 31.49
CA PRO A 516 19.85 -4.04 31.64
C PRO A 516 18.33 -4.00 31.39
N VAL A 517 17.65 -2.89 31.68
CA VAL A 517 16.21 -2.75 31.39
C VAL A 517 15.96 -2.69 29.88
N VAL A 518 16.75 -1.88 29.16
CA VAL A 518 16.68 -1.75 27.70
C VAL A 518 17.00 -3.09 27.02
N VAL A 519 18.12 -3.71 27.38
CA VAL A 519 18.56 -5.00 26.83
C VAL A 519 17.56 -6.10 27.15
N GLY A 520 17.10 -6.18 28.40
CA GLY A 520 16.12 -7.18 28.83
C GLY A 520 14.80 -7.06 28.07
N GLY A 521 14.26 -5.84 27.92
CA GLY A 521 13.03 -5.59 27.18
C GLY A 521 13.12 -5.99 25.70
N PHE A 522 14.15 -5.53 24.98
CA PHE A 522 14.33 -5.89 23.57
C PHE A 522 14.71 -7.37 23.37
N THR A 523 15.39 -7.99 24.32
CA THR A 523 15.64 -9.45 24.33
C THR A 523 14.34 -10.22 24.43
N LEU A 524 13.44 -9.84 25.36
CA LEU A 524 12.12 -10.44 25.49
C LEU A 524 11.31 -10.26 24.20
N ALA A 525 11.34 -9.08 23.58
CA ALA A 525 10.64 -8.82 22.32
C ALA A 525 11.16 -9.69 21.15
N THR A 526 12.49 -9.81 21.04
CA THR A 526 13.16 -10.61 20.00
C THR A 526 12.91 -12.09 20.21
N TYR A 527 13.05 -12.58 21.45
CA TYR A 527 12.74 -13.96 21.80
C TYR A 527 11.27 -14.30 21.55
N SER A 528 10.35 -13.38 21.87
CA SER A 528 8.92 -13.54 21.54
C SER A 528 8.69 -13.63 20.03
N THR A 529 9.40 -12.84 19.22
CA THR A 529 9.31 -12.93 17.75
C THR A 529 9.79 -14.29 17.25
N TRP A 530 10.89 -14.80 17.83
CA TRP A 530 11.43 -16.11 17.49
C TRP A 530 10.48 -17.26 17.88
N VAL A 531 9.90 -17.23 19.09
CA VAL A 531 8.95 -18.24 19.57
C VAL A 531 7.65 -18.25 18.76
N LEU A 532 7.13 -17.08 18.39
CA LEU A 532 5.92 -16.96 17.57
C LEU A 532 6.18 -17.34 16.11
N GLY A 533 7.41 -17.08 15.64
CA GLY A 533 7.82 -17.23 14.25
C GLY A 533 7.53 -15.97 13.44
N PHE A 534 8.45 -15.63 12.53
CA PHE A 534 8.43 -14.38 11.76
C PHE A 534 7.08 -14.12 11.08
N ARG A 535 6.52 -15.09 10.35
CA ARG A 535 5.23 -14.93 9.64
C ARG A 535 4.10 -14.47 10.57
N ARG A 536 3.96 -15.12 11.72
CA ARG A 536 2.89 -14.83 12.68
C ARG A 536 3.08 -13.49 13.40
N SER A 537 4.33 -13.07 13.63
CA SER A 537 4.62 -11.72 14.13
C SER A 537 4.18 -10.60 13.16
N TYR A 538 3.97 -10.93 11.89
CA TYR A 538 3.44 -10.02 10.86
C TYR A 538 2.02 -10.43 10.45
N PHE A 539 1.18 -10.82 11.41
CA PHE A 539 -0.26 -11.02 11.21
C PHE A 539 -0.65 -12.08 10.18
N SER A 540 0.23 -13.04 9.85
CA SER A 540 -0.09 -14.04 8.83
C SER A 540 -1.37 -14.83 9.13
N ALA A 541 -1.70 -15.06 10.41
CA ALA A 541 -2.92 -15.73 10.81
C ALA A 541 -4.17 -14.85 10.62
N GLU A 542 -4.08 -13.58 10.99
CA GLU A 542 -5.16 -12.60 10.89
C GLU A 542 -5.44 -12.19 9.44
N LEU A 543 -4.43 -12.30 8.58
CA LEU A 543 -4.51 -12.10 7.13
C LEU A 543 -4.94 -13.37 6.37
N GLY A 544 -5.10 -14.51 7.06
CA GLY A 544 -5.58 -15.77 6.47
C GLY A 544 -4.51 -16.60 5.74
N PHE A 545 -3.23 -16.28 5.90
CA PHE A 545 -2.12 -17.05 5.33
C PHE A 545 -1.69 -18.24 6.20
N ASP A 546 -1.98 -18.19 7.50
CA ASP A 546 -1.69 -19.27 8.45
C ASP A 546 -2.93 -19.59 9.30
N ALA A 547 -3.10 -20.86 9.70
CA ALA A 547 -4.18 -21.22 10.64
C ALA A 547 -3.94 -20.54 12.01
N PRO A 548 -4.99 -20.08 12.72
CA PRO A 548 -4.85 -19.60 14.09
C PRO A 548 -4.21 -20.66 14.99
N ARG A 549 -3.23 -20.25 15.81
CA ARG A 549 -2.53 -21.17 16.72
C ARG A 549 -2.22 -20.46 18.03
N ALA A 550 -2.68 -21.03 19.15
CA ALA A 550 -2.25 -20.62 20.47
C ALA A 550 -0.84 -21.14 20.74
N ILE A 551 0.02 -20.27 21.27
CA ILE A 551 1.40 -20.61 21.63
C ILE A 551 1.49 -20.66 23.16
N SER A 552 1.65 -21.86 23.72
CA SER A 552 1.77 -22.07 25.17
C SER A 552 3.21 -21.98 25.68
N ARG A 553 4.20 -21.93 24.79
CA ARG A 553 5.61 -21.79 25.17
C ARG A 553 5.86 -20.39 25.74
N PHE A 554 6.68 -20.30 26.79
CA PHE A 554 7.16 -19.01 27.30
C PHE A 554 7.84 -18.21 26.16
N PRO A 555 7.49 -16.92 25.97
CA PRO A 555 6.75 -16.07 26.90
C PRO A 555 5.23 -15.98 26.68
N TYR A 556 4.69 -16.50 25.56
CA TYR A 556 3.25 -16.39 25.24
C TYR A 556 2.36 -17.20 26.18
N GLY A 557 2.87 -18.29 26.77
CA GLY A 557 2.12 -19.07 27.77
C GLY A 557 1.94 -18.37 29.12
N THR A 558 2.61 -17.24 29.35
CA THR A 558 2.64 -16.56 30.66
C THR A 558 2.23 -15.10 30.56
N LEU A 559 2.66 -14.41 29.50
CA LEU A 559 2.41 -12.99 29.32
C LEU A 559 1.50 -12.76 28.11
N PRO A 560 0.51 -11.87 28.21
CA PRO A 560 -0.25 -11.43 27.04
C PRO A 560 0.61 -10.50 26.18
N HIS A 561 0.72 -10.77 24.88
CA HIS A 561 1.49 -9.95 23.92
C HIS A 561 2.95 -9.63 24.35
N PRO A 562 3.77 -10.65 24.71
CA PRO A 562 5.11 -10.45 25.27
C PRO A 562 6.06 -9.72 24.33
N MET A 563 5.83 -9.80 23.02
CA MET A 563 6.58 -9.06 22.02
C MET A 563 6.41 -7.54 22.18
N ILE A 564 5.17 -7.07 22.34
CA ILE A 564 4.86 -5.64 22.51
C ILE A 564 5.30 -5.19 23.90
N LEU A 565 5.00 -5.97 24.94
CA LEU A 565 5.40 -5.64 26.31
C LEU A 565 6.92 -5.53 26.46
N GLY A 566 7.69 -6.46 25.88
CA GLY A 566 9.14 -6.40 25.88
C GLY A 566 9.67 -5.13 25.18
N ALA A 567 9.12 -4.79 24.02
CA ALA A 567 9.51 -3.56 23.30
C ALA A 567 9.17 -2.30 24.11
N MET A 568 7.99 -2.26 24.75
CA MET A 568 7.60 -1.15 25.61
C MET A 568 8.50 -1.04 26.86
N ALA A 569 8.85 -2.15 27.49
CA ALA A 569 9.77 -2.17 28.62
C ALA A 569 11.16 -1.65 28.21
N GLY A 570 11.67 -2.09 27.06
CA GLY A 570 12.95 -1.62 26.52
C GLY A 570 12.95 -0.11 26.24
N LEU A 571 11.87 0.40 25.63
CA LEU A 571 11.69 1.83 25.39
C LEU A 571 11.56 2.62 26.70
N ALA A 572 10.74 2.15 27.66
CA ALA A 572 10.60 2.80 28.96
C ALA A 572 11.93 2.85 29.72
N GLY A 573 12.77 1.81 29.59
CA GLY A 573 14.13 1.79 30.12
C GLY A 573 15.01 2.95 29.61
N MET A 574 14.84 3.37 28.35
CA MET A 574 15.57 4.53 27.81
C MET A 574 15.22 5.84 28.52
N LEU A 575 13.98 5.98 29.02
CA LEU A 575 13.53 7.17 29.77
C LEU A 575 14.13 7.29 31.17
N LEU A 576 14.84 6.26 31.65
CA LEU A 576 15.59 6.33 32.89
C LEU A 576 16.82 7.25 32.76
N CYS A 577 17.32 7.48 31.54
CA CYS A 577 18.39 8.44 31.27
C CYS A 577 17.83 9.88 31.26
N PRO A 578 18.22 10.76 32.21
CA PRO A 578 17.67 12.12 32.30
C PRO A 578 17.91 12.96 31.05
N THR A 579 19.14 12.97 30.52
CA THR A 579 19.51 13.76 29.34
C THR A 579 18.77 13.29 28.09
N LEU A 580 18.57 11.98 27.93
CA LEU A 580 17.76 11.45 26.84
C LEU A 580 16.32 11.89 26.97
N ARG A 581 15.74 11.81 28.17
CA ARG A 581 14.36 12.21 28.43
C ARG A 581 14.13 13.69 28.07
N GLU A 582 15.08 14.56 28.39
CA GLU A 582 15.03 15.98 28.05
C GLU A 582 15.18 16.25 26.55
N THR A 583 16.11 15.57 25.89
CA THR A 583 16.44 15.83 24.48
C THR A 583 15.53 15.11 23.48
N ALA A 584 15.15 13.87 23.79
CA ALA A 584 14.45 12.95 22.88
C ALA A 584 13.34 12.14 23.57
N GLY A 585 12.96 12.48 24.82
CA GLY A 585 11.93 11.74 25.55
C GLY A 585 10.59 11.70 24.84
N PHE A 586 10.23 12.76 24.13
CA PHE A 586 9.01 12.81 23.29
C PHE A 586 9.00 11.74 22.20
N LEU A 587 10.16 11.39 21.64
CA LEU A 587 10.29 10.36 20.61
C LEU A 587 9.98 8.99 21.22
N VAL A 588 10.59 8.67 22.36
CA VAL A 588 10.36 7.42 23.09
C VAL A 588 8.91 7.30 23.56
N LEU A 589 8.34 8.38 24.12
CA LEU A 589 6.93 8.43 24.49
C LEU A 589 6.00 8.23 23.28
N GLY A 590 6.35 8.79 22.12
CA GLY A 590 5.63 8.54 20.87
C GLY A 590 5.64 7.07 20.47
N HIS A 591 6.78 6.38 20.61
CA HIS A 591 6.88 4.95 20.34
C HIS A 591 6.04 4.11 21.32
N LEU A 592 6.05 4.45 22.61
CA LEU A 592 5.21 3.81 23.63
C LEU A 592 3.72 4.00 23.34
N ALA A 593 3.32 5.22 22.96
CA ALA A 593 1.94 5.53 22.56
C ALA A 593 1.53 4.73 21.31
N ALA A 594 2.40 4.63 20.30
CA ALA A 594 2.13 3.87 19.09
C ALA A 594 1.99 2.36 19.36
N TYR A 595 2.86 1.77 20.20
CA TYR A 595 2.71 0.38 20.64
C TYR A 595 1.41 0.15 21.42
N THR A 596 1.05 1.07 22.31
CA THR A 596 -0.23 1.03 23.03
C THR A 596 -1.41 1.06 22.06
N ALA A 597 -1.37 1.93 21.05
CA ALA A 597 -2.42 2.03 20.04
C ALA A 597 -2.56 0.72 19.22
N ILE A 598 -1.45 0.09 18.83
CA ILE A 598 -1.46 -1.22 18.14
C ILE A 598 -2.05 -2.30 19.05
N LEU A 599 -1.62 -2.37 20.31
CA LEU A 599 -2.13 -3.33 21.29
C LEU A 599 -3.64 -3.17 21.52
N LEU A 600 -4.12 -1.93 21.64
CA LEU A 600 -5.54 -1.64 21.75
C LEU A 600 -6.31 -2.07 20.49
N GLN A 601 -5.76 -1.80 19.30
CA GLN A 601 -6.35 -2.22 18.03
C GLN A 601 -6.50 -3.75 17.95
N GLU A 602 -5.45 -4.49 18.32
CA GLU A 602 -5.47 -5.96 18.38
C GLU A 602 -6.52 -6.46 19.39
N SER A 603 -6.49 -5.92 20.61
CA SER A 603 -7.34 -6.34 21.71
C SER A 603 -8.84 -6.12 21.41
N LEU A 604 -9.20 -4.95 20.90
CA LEU A 604 -10.58 -4.61 20.53
C LEU A 604 -11.09 -5.51 19.40
N THR A 605 -10.21 -5.89 18.47
CA THR A 605 -10.60 -6.75 17.35
C THR A 605 -10.75 -8.21 17.76
N ALA A 606 -9.89 -8.70 18.65
CA ALA A 606 -9.98 -10.05 19.20
C ALA A 606 -11.30 -10.26 19.98
N SER A 607 -11.68 -9.28 20.80
CA SER A 607 -12.96 -9.29 21.53
C SER A 607 -14.17 -9.40 20.60
N THR A 608 -14.17 -8.64 19.51
CA THR A 608 -15.25 -8.63 18.52
C THR A 608 -15.39 -9.98 17.79
N LYS A 609 -14.26 -10.63 17.44
CA LYS A 609 -14.27 -11.93 16.77
C LYS A 609 -14.76 -13.05 17.70
N SER A 610 -14.33 -13.05 18.97
CA SER A 610 -14.78 -14.03 19.96
C SER A 610 -16.29 -13.94 20.23
N GLN A 611 -16.86 -12.73 20.21
CA GLN A 611 -18.30 -12.53 20.40
C GLN A 611 -19.13 -13.02 19.20
N PHE A 612 -18.59 -12.90 17.98
CA PHE A 612 -19.22 -13.40 16.74
C PHE A 612 -19.18 -14.93 16.65
N ASP A 613 -18.04 -15.55 16.96
CA ASP A 613 -17.91 -17.00 16.93
C ASP A 613 -18.81 -17.68 17.99
N ARG A 614 -19.05 -17.01 19.14
CA ARG A 614 -20.01 -17.48 20.18
C ARG A 614 -21.49 -17.32 19.80
N THR A 615 -21.83 -16.40 18.90
CA THR A 615 -23.22 -16.15 18.49
C THR A 615 -23.64 -16.99 17.28
N ILE A 616 -22.69 -17.59 16.56
CA ILE A 616 -22.94 -18.43 15.38
C ILE A 616 -22.63 -19.91 15.62
N ALA A 617 -21.86 -20.25 16.67
CA ALA A 617 -21.80 -21.63 17.13
C ALA A 617 -23.24 -22.11 17.44
N PRO A 618 -23.78 -23.12 16.72
CA PRO A 618 -25.05 -23.71 17.09
C PRO A 618 -24.95 -24.13 18.55
N GLN A 619 -25.92 -23.78 19.38
CA GLN A 619 -26.06 -24.43 20.67
C GLN A 619 -26.17 -25.92 20.38
N ALA A 620 -25.05 -26.64 20.56
CA ALA A 620 -25.05 -28.09 20.49
C ALA A 620 -26.07 -28.54 21.52
N SER A 621 -27.17 -29.10 21.04
CA SER A 621 -28.20 -29.67 21.90
C SER A 621 -27.51 -30.65 22.86
N PRO A 622 -27.83 -30.63 24.15
CA PRO A 622 -27.23 -31.56 25.09
C PRO A 622 -27.47 -32.99 24.58
N PRO A 623 -26.50 -33.92 24.75
CA PRO A 623 -26.68 -35.29 24.33
C PRO A 623 -27.93 -35.85 25.01
N ALA A 624 -28.84 -36.40 24.20
CA ALA A 624 -30.00 -37.11 24.71
C ALA A 624 -29.49 -38.21 25.67
N ALA A 625 -29.95 -38.15 26.92
CA ALA A 625 -29.67 -39.16 27.92
C ALA A 625 -30.14 -40.53 27.38
N LYS A 626 -29.25 -41.53 27.46
CA LYS A 626 -29.61 -42.94 27.29
C LYS A 626 -30.11 -43.49 28.62
#